data_AF-A0A1E1WAH6-F1
#
_entry.id   AF-A0A1E1WAH6-F1
#
_cell.length_a   1.000
_cell.length_b   1.000
_cell.length_c   1.000
_cell.angle_alpha   90.00
_cell.angle_beta   90.00
_cell.angle_gamma   90.00
#
_symmetry.space_group_name_H-M   'P 1'
#
loop_
_entity.id
_entity.type
_entity.pdbx_description
1 polymer ?
#
loop_
_entity_poly.entity_id
_entity_poly.type
_entity_poly.pdbx_seq_one_letter_code
_entity_poly.pdbx_strand_id
1 'polypeptide(L)'
;RRRPPAPSPPPPPTPQRISSEELEEALRHHILDREQMFQMGYPLDADPHSNKAVMYVSKRPRRPQPLYTWDVNAPEFVPGGSQSDSGRGSWGSTPRSDSDEEADTVKHECVRCEKPFRMTRDGEYLVEESCTYHWGRFTDGRYTCCPTVVGSRGCTVARNHVWSGTKAGMHGPLDGYVRARSPRGGVYAIDAEMCYTTAGMELASIAVVAADGRTVYKTLVKPNSPVVDHNTRFSGIRPRDLARATKTLRDVQNDILGFVGTDTILIGHALENDLRVLKLIHFAVVDTCAMYPHPRGLPMRRALRTLCEDVLGRSVQCGG
;
A
#
# COMPACT_ATOMS: atom_id res chain seq x y z
N ARG A 1 -33.54 -2.84 -40.62
CA ARG A 1 -34.20 -2.70 -39.31
C ARG A 1 -33.14 -2.33 -38.28
N ARG A 2 -33.09 -1.08 -37.81
CA ARG A 2 -32.16 -0.67 -36.74
C ARG A 2 -32.63 -1.31 -35.44
N ARG A 3 -31.70 -1.95 -34.71
CA ARG A 3 -31.95 -2.51 -33.38
C ARG A 3 -32.42 -1.37 -32.47
N PRO A 4 -33.52 -1.53 -31.72
CA PRO A 4 -33.95 -0.50 -30.78
C PRO A 4 -32.83 -0.25 -29.75
N PRO A 5 -32.69 0.99 -29.26
CA PRO A 5 -31.73 1.31 -28.21
C PRO A 5 -32.03 0.46 -26.97
N ALA A 6 -30.97 -0.01 -26.31
CA ALA A 6 -31.10 -0.72 -25.05
C ALA A 6 -31.84 0.16 -24.04
N PRO A 7 -32.74 -0.40 -23.21
CA PRO A 7 -33.40 0.34 -22.16
C PRO A 7 -32.36 0.96 -21.22
N SER A 8 -32.58 2.23 -20.86
CA SER A 8 -31.75 2.91 -19.87
C SER A 8 -31.79 2.14 -18.55
N PRO A 9 -30.66 2.01 -17.84
CA PRO A 9 -30.66 1.37 -16.52
C PRO A 9 -31.61 2.13 -15.59
N PRO A 10 -32.30 1.42 -14.68
CA PRO A 10 -33.17 2.08 -13.72
C PRO A 10 -32.39 3.14 -12.93
N PRO A 11 -33.02 4.28 -12.60
CA PRO A 11 -32.38 5.28 -11.77
C PRO A 11 -31.91 4.62 -10.47
N PRO A 12 -30.71 4.97 -9.96
CA PRO A 12 -30.23 4.42 -8.70
C PRO A 12 -31.26 4.70 -7.61
N PRO A 13 -31.50 3.75 -6.70
CA PRO A 13 -32.45 3.95 -5.61
C PRO A 13 -32.09 5.23 -4.87
N THR A 14 -33.10 6.06 -4.62
CA THR A 14 -32.95 7.27 -3.80
C THR A 14 -32.38 6.84 -2.46
N PRO A 15 -31.25 7.42 -1.98
CA PRO A 15 -30.68 7.03 -0.70
C PRO A 15 -31.76 7.18 0.37
N GLN A 16 -32.13 6.06 1.00
CA GLN A 16 -32.96 6.13 2.19
C GLN A 16 -32.19 6.96 3.21
N ARG A 17 -32.84 7.99 3.78
CA ARG A 17 -32.27 8.75 4.89
C ARG A 17 -32.34 7.86 6.13
N ILE A 18 -31.37 6.96 6.26
CA ILE A 18 -31.13 6.18 7.47
C ILE A 18 -30.60 7.16 8.53
N SER A 19 -31.07 7.07 9.78
CA SER A 19 -30.51 7.88 10.87
C SER A 19 -29.07 7.44 11.19
N SER A 20 -28.31 8.27 11.92
CA SER A 20 -26.94 7.88 12.29
C SER A 20 -26.94 6.68 13.24
N GLU A 21 -27.95 6.59 14.11
CA GLU A 21 -28.12 5.50 15.07
C GLU A 21 -28.50 4.18 14.38
N GLU A 22 -29.43 4.23 13.42
CA GLU A 22 -29.83 3.06 12.62
C GLU A 22 -28.65 2.53 11.78
N LEU A 23 -27.86 3.45 11.21
CA LEU A 23 -26.65 3.09 10.46
C LEU A 23 -25.61 2.44 11.37
N GLU A 24 -25.36 3.01 12.56
CA GLU A 24 -24.42 2.45 13.52
C GLU A 24 -24.82 1.03 13.93
N GLU A 25 -26.10 0.82 14.27
CA GLU A 25 -26.62 -0.50 14.66
C GLU A 25 -26.47 -1.52 13.53
N ALA A 26 -26.82 -1.14 12.30
CA ALA A 26 -26.66 -2.02 11.14
C ALA A 26 -25.19 -2.41 10.89
N LEU A 27 -24.25 -1.48 11.13
CA LEU A 27 -22.82 -1.69 10.89
C LEU A 27 -22.15 -2.53 11.97
N ARG A 28 -22.67 -2.56 13.21
CA ARG A 28 -22.08 -3.34 14.32
C ARG A 28 -21.91 -4.82 13.98
N HIS A 29 -22.83 -5.39 13.20
CA HIS A 29 -22.75 -6.79 12.75
C HIS A 29 -21.71 -7.05 11.66
N HIS A 30 -21.12 -6.01 11.09
CA HIS A 30 -20.13 -6.07 10.02
C HIS A 30 -18.73 -5.64 10.47
N ILE A 31 -18.54 -5.34 11.76
CA ILE A 31 -17.23 -5.04 12.32
C ILE A 31 -16.34 -6.28 12.20
N LEU A 32 -15.13 -6.07 11.69
CA LEU A 32 -14.13 -7.13 11.58
C LEU A 32 -13.74 -7.66 12.96
N ASP A 33 -13.69 -8.99 13.10
CA ASP A 33 -13.10 -9.60 14.27
C ASP A 33 -11.55 -9.54 14.22
N ARG A 34 -10.90 -9.83 15.36
CA ARG A 34 -9.43 -9.74 15.47
C ARG A 34 -8.70 -10.72 14.55
N GLU A 35 -9.29 -11.88 14.26
CA GLU A 35 -8.69 -12.89 13.40
C GLU A 35 -8.75 -12.45 11.93
N GLN A 36 -9.89 -11.93 11.50
CA GLN A 36 -10.06 -11.32 10.18
C GLN A 36 -9.10 -10.14 9.99
N MET A 37 -9.00 -9.25 10.98
CA MET A 37 -8.05 -8.14 10.96
C MET A 37 -6.61 -8.64 10.80
N PHE A 38 -6.21 -9.67 11.55
CA PHE A 38 -4.89 -10.28 11.43
C PHE A 38 -4.63 -10.84 10.03
N GLN A 39 -5.57 -11.63 9.48
CA GLN A 39 -5.45 -12.24 8.15
C GLN A 39 -5.39 -11.20 7.02
N MET A 40 -6.12 -10.10 7.18
CA MET A 40 -6.13 -8.98 6.23
C MET A 40 -4.92 -8.05 6.36
N GLY A 41 -4.17 -8.14 7.47
CA GLY A 41 -2.92 -7.41 7.72
C GLY A 41 -3.10 -6.05 8.35
N TYR A 42 -4.16 -5.88 9.15
CA TYR A 42 -4.38 -4.71 9.99
C TYR A 42 -3.34 -4.63 11.12
N PRO A 43 -2.97 -3.42 11.56
CA PRO A 43 -2.15 -3.23 12.75
C PRO A 43 -2.93 -3.61 14.01
N LEU A 44 -2.38 -4.54 14.78
CA LEU A 44 -2.90 -4.98 16.08
C LEU A 44 -1.96 -4.54 17.19
N ASP A 45 -2.49 -4.41 18.41
CA ASP A 45 -1.68 -4.08 19.58
C ASP A 45 -0.74 -5.23 19.95
N ALA A 46 0.54 -4.91 20.15
CA ALA A 46 1.50 -5.86 20.70
C ALA A 46 1.32 -6.02 22.22
N ASP A 47 1.04 -4.89 22.89
CA ASP A 47 0.73 -4.78 24.31
C ASP A 47 -0.28 -3.63 24.50
N PRO A 48 -1.33 -3.79 25.33
CA PRO A 48 -2.36 -2.77 25.55
C PRO A 48 -1.85 -1.39 26.01
N HIS A 49 -0.67 -1.30 26.62
CA HIS A 49 -0.11 -0.04 27.12
C HIS A 49 0.97 0.54 26.21
N SER A 50 1.38 -0.20 25.19
CA SER A 50 2.43 0.22 24.26
C SER A 50 1.89 1.01 23.08
N ASN A 51 2.70 1.92 22.55
CA ASN A 51 2.48 2.56 21.25
C ASN A 51 3.05 1.71 20.10
N LYS A 52 3.03 0.38 20.28
CA LYS A 52 3.64 -0.58 19.36
C LYS A 52 2.59 -1.47 18.72
N ALA A 53 2.72 -1.66 17.41
CA ALA A 53 1.85 -2.54 16.64
C ALA A 53 2.58 -3.77 16.10
N VAL A 54 1.84 -4.86 15.98
CA VAL A 54 2.22 -6.05 15.21
C VAL A 54 1.23 -6.25 14.08
N MET A 55 1.68 -6.82 12.97
CA MET A 55 0.81 -7.11 11.83
C MET A 55 1.40 -8.22 10.98
N TYR A 56 0.54 -8.95 10.28
CA TYR A 56 0.94 -9.98 9.36
C TYR A 56 0.66 -9.55 7.92
N VAL A 57 1.69 -9.60 7.07
CA VAL A 57 1.53 -9.28 5.65
C VAL A 57 1.57 -10.59 4.86
N SER A 58 0.42 -10.99 4.34
CA SER A 58 0.31 -12.18 3.48
C SER A 58 1.21 -12.06 2.25
N LYS A 59 1.84 -13.18 1.86
CA LYS A 59 2.61 -13.26 0.61
C LYS A 59 1.66 -12.96 -0.56
N ARG A 60 1.98 -11.92 -1.35
CA ARG A 60 1.27 -11.69 -2.61
C ARG A 60 1.56 -12.86 -3.56
N PRO A 61 0.58 -13.35 -4.33
CA PRO A 61 0.86 -14.27 -5.42
C PRO A 61 1.82 -13.54 -6.37
N ARG A 62 2.98 -14.14 -6.65
CA ARG A 62 3.92 -13.57 -7.63
C ARG A 62 3.17 -13.39 -8.95
N ARG A 63 3.35 -12.23 -9.61
CA ARG A 63 2.90 -12.11 -10.99
C ARG A 63 3.61 -13.21 -11.78
N PRO A 64 2.97 -13.81 -12.81
CA PRO A 64 3.68 -14.71 -13.71
C PRO A 64 4.89 -13.95 -14.23
N GLN A 65 6.08 -14.35 -13.80
CA GLN A 65 7.30 -13.79 -14.34
C GLN A 65 7.40 -14.23 -15.80
N PRO A 66 7.98 -13.42 -16.70
CA PRO A 66 8.39 -13.96 -17.98
C PRO A 66 9.21 -15.22 -17.72
N LEU A 67 8.92 -16.30 -18.45
CA LEU A 67 9.92 -17.34 -18.67
C LEU A 67 11.07 -16.61 -19.34
N TYR A 68 12.09 -16.22 -18.57
CA TYR A 68 13.34 -15.77 -19.12
C TYR A 68 13.85 -16.97 -19.93
N THR A 69 13.75 -16.87 -21.25
CA THR A 69 14.59 -17.66 -22.14
C THR A 69 16.01 -17.42 -21.68
N TRP A 70 16.65 -18.49 -21.20
CA TRP A 70 18.05 -18.56 -20.81
C TRP A 70 18.90 -17.58 -21.62
N ASP A 71 19.52 -16.63 -20.94
CA ASP A 71 20.50 -15.75 -21.57
C ASP A 71 21.76 -16.58 -21.83
N VAL A 72 21.84 -17.13 -23.04
CA VAL A 72 22.97 -17.95 -23.54
C VAL A 72 24.27 -17.16 -23.70
N ASN A 73 24.30 -15.87 -23.30
CA ASN A 73 25.49 -15.03 -23.30
C ASN A 73 25.94 -14.60 -21.90
N ALA A 74 25.52 -15.27 -20.82
CA ALA A 74 26.18 -15.13 -19.53
C ALA A 74 27.66 -15.55 -19.66
N PRO A 75 28.65 -14.67 -19.38
CA PRO A 75 30.06 -15.01 -19.46
C PRO A 75 30.48 -15.81 -18.21
N GLU A 76 29.99 -17.04 -18.09
CA GLU A 76 30.40 -17.98 -17.04
C GLU A 76 30.65 -19.37 -17.64
N PHE A 77 31.76 -19.52 -18.39
CA PHE A 77 32.58 -20.74 -18.35
C PHE A 77 33.90 -20.52 -19.12
N VAL A 78 34.94 -20.09 -18.41
CA VAL A 78 36.33 -20.29 -18.87
C VAL A 78 36.96 -21.29 -17.91
N PRO A 79 37.22 -22.54 -18.31
CA PRO A 79 37.99 -23.46 -17.47
C PRO A 79 39.46 -23.05 -17.56
N GLY A 80 39.91 -22.23 -16.61
CA GLY A 80 41.32 -21.90 -16.37
C GLY A 80 41.95 -22.93 -15.44
N GLY A 81 43.10 -23.46 -15.86
CA GLY A 81 43.80 -24.59 -15.26
C GLY A 81 44.33 -24.41 -13.84
N SER A 82 44.69 -25.56 -13.29
CA SER A 82 45.21 -25.85 -11.95
C SER A 82 46.36 -24.97 -11.45
N GLN A 83 46.29 -24.74 -10.13
CA GLN A 83 47.25 -24.08 -9.24
C GLN A 83 48.69 -24.61 -9.31
N SER A 84 49.64 -23.70 -9.07
CA SER A 84 50.79 -24.00 -8.20
C SER A 84 51.23 -22.74 -7.45
N ASP A 85 51.65 -22.98 -6.21
CA ASP A 85 51.88 -22.08 -5.08
C ASP A 85 53.32 -21.55 -5.04
N SER A 86 53.53 -20.33 -4.50
CA SER A 86 54.66 -19.95 -3.63
C SER A 86 54.61 -18.47 -3.26
N GLY A 87 54.64 -18.21 -1.95
CA GLY A 87 54.29 -16.91 -1.36
C GLY A 87 55.41 -15.87 -1.23
N ARG A 88 55.04 -14.75 -0.59
CA ARG A 88 55.88 -13.89 0.27
C ARG A 88 55.02 -12.79 0.88
N GLY A 89 55.15 -12.58 2.19
CA GLY A 89 54.46 -11.53 2.92
C GLY A 89 54.98 -10.13 2.61
N SER A 90 54.10 -9.14 2.73
CA SER A 90 54.47 -7.74 2.94
C SER A 90 53.36 -7.07 3.75
N TRP A 91 53.77 -6.43 4.84
CA TRP A 91 52.92 -5.65 5.72
C TRP A 91 52.53 -4.35 5.01
N GLY A 92 51.26 -4.20 4.66
CA GLY A 92 50.70 -3.01 4.06
C GLY A 92 49.21 -2.95 4.39
N SER A 93 48.78 -1.81 4.89
CA SER A 93 47.43 -1.45 5.35
C SER A 93 46.31 -2.29 4.71
N THR A 94 45.60 -3.06 5.52
CA THR A 94 44.38 -3.76 5.10
C THR A 94 43.40 -2.74 4.52
N PRO A 95 42.99 -2.85 3.24
CA PRO A 95 41.74 -2.25 2.81
C PRO A 95 40.64 -2.83 3.69
N ARG A 96 39.66 -2.01 4.08
CA ARG A 96 38.44 -2.50 4.73
C ARG A 96 37.88 -3.62 3.87
N SER A 97 37.58 -4.75 4.51
CA SER A 97 37.11 -5.93 3.79
C SER A 97 35.76 -5.65 3.16
N ASP A 98 35.47 -6.15 1.95
CA ASP A 98 34.13 -6.05 1.31
C ASP A 98 33.00 -6.54 2.23
N SER A 99 33.35 -7.40 3.19
CA SER A 99 32.48 -7.91 4.26
C SER A 99 32.02 -6.84 5.28
N ASP A 100 32.74 -5.73 5.45
CA ASP A 100 32.35 -4.64 6.35
C ASP A 100 31.38 -3.65 5.69
N GLU A 101 31.40 -3.52 4.36
CA GLU A 101 30.46 -2.68 3.60
C GLU A 101 29.10 -3.35 3.37
N GLU A 102 29.03 -4.68 3.31
CA GLU A 102 27.75 -5.40 3.23
C GLU A 102 26.88 -5.27 4.51
N ALA A 103 27.48 -4.97 5.66
CA ALA A 103 26.80 -4.91 6.95
C ALA A 103 25.82 -3.74 7.10
N ASP A 104 25.97 -2.69 6.29
CA ASP A 104 25.16 -1.46 6.37
C ASP A 104 24.08 -1.35 5.28
N THR A 105 23.93 -2.39 4.47
CA THR A 105 23.00 -2.40 3.35
C THR A 105 21.75 -3.23 3.66
N VAL A 106 20.60 -2.73 3.22
CA VAL A 106 19.31 -3.40 3.37
C VAL A 106 18.77 -3.76 1.99
N LYS A 107 18.46 -5.04 1.79
CA LYS A 107 17.86 -5.55 0.56
C LYS A 107 16.34 -5.43 0.60
N HIS A 108 15.77 -4.79 -0.40
CA HIS A 108 14.32 -4.63 -0.60
C HIS A 108 13.88 -5.28 -1.93
N GLU A 109 12.58 -5.54 -2.06
CA GLU A 109 11.94 -6.02 -3.30
C GLU A 109 11.00 -4.93 -3.82
N CYS A 110 11.12 -4.60 -5.12
CA CYS A 110 10.33 -3.52 -5.69
C CYS A 110 8.87 -3.92 -5.87
N VAL A 111 7.93 -3.16 -5.32
CA VAL A 111 6.49 -3.47 -5.42
C VAL A 111 5.89 -3.27 -6.82
N ARG A 112 6.66 -2.72 -7.76
CA ARG A 112 6.25 -2.42 -9.14
C ARG A 112 6.74 -3.46 -10.14
N CYS A 113 8.04 -3.79 -10.08
CA CYS A 113 8.71 -4.67 -11.02
C CYS A 113 9.23 -5.97 -10.40
N GLU A 114 9.09 -6.18 -9.09
CA GLU A 114 9.54 -7.35 -8.34
C GLU A 114 11.07 -7.57 -8.34
N LYS A 115 11.85 -6.68 -8.94
CA LYS A 115 13.31 -6.74 -8.87
C LYS A 115 13.82 -6.40 -7.46
N PRO A 116 14.82 -7.12 -6.94
CA PRO A 116 15.50 -6.73 -5.71
C PRO A 116 16.38 -5.50 -5.94
N PHE A 117 16.48 -4.64 -4.94
CA PHE A 117 17.38 -3.49 -4.91
C PHE A 117 17.92 -3.31 -3.50
N ARG A 118 19.01 -2.53 -3.35
CA ARG A 118 19.66 -2.29 -2.05
C ARG A 118 19.69 -0.81 -1.73
N MET A 119 19.50 -0.49 -0.45
CA MET A 119 19.63 0.84 0.12
C MET A 119 20.54 0.80 1.35
N THR A 120 21.12 1.94 1.72
CA THR A 120 21.71 2.12 3.05
C THR A 120 20.63 2.19 4.13
N ARG A 121 21.00 2.05 5.40
CA ARG A 121 20.04 2.22 6.52
C ARG A 121 19.43 3.62 6.59
N ASP A 122 20.13 4.61 6.07
CA ASP A 122 19.68 6.00 5.99
C ASP A 122 18.75 6.27 4.78
N GLY A 123 18.54 5.25 3.93
CA GLY A 123 17.60 5.30 2.82
C GLY A 123 18.20 5.79 1.49
N GLU A 124 19.52 5.76 1.34
CA GLU A 124 20.20 6.10 0.10
C GLU A 124 20.29 4.89 -0.83
N TYR A 125 20.10 5.10 -2.13
CA TYR A 125 20.22 4.03 -3.12
C TYR A 125 21.70 3.75 -3.43
N LEU A 126 22.12 2.49 -3.31
CA LEU A 126 23.49 2.10 -3.68
C LEU A 126 23.70 2.09 -5.20
N VAL A 127 22.65 1.77 -5.95
CA VAL A 127 22.66 1.71 -7.41
C VAL A 127 21.46 2.48 -7.92
N GLU A 128 21.71 3.53 -8.71
CA GLU A 128 20.66 4.23 -9.45
C GLU A 128 20.23 3.40 -10.67
N GLU A 129 19.27 2.49 -10.47
CA GLU A 129 18.60 1.76 -11.56
C GLU A 129 17.18 2.29 -11.80
N SER A 130 16.84 2.53 -13.06
CA SER A 130 15.48 2.88 -13.46
C SER A 130 14.53 1.67 -13.34
N CYS A 131 13.39 1.87 -12.67
CA CYS A 131 12.36 0.85 -12.54
C CYS A 131 11.44 0.83 -13.76
N THR A 132 11.50 -0.23 -14.58
CA THR A 132 10.57 -0.45 -15.71
C THR A 132 9.47 -1.43 -15.32
N TYR A 133 8.19 -1.03 -15.41
CA TYR A 133 7.05 -1.83 -14.94
C TYR A 133 5.75 -1.56 -15.69
N HIS A 134 4.78 -2.47 -15.52
CA HIS A 134 3.39 -2.29 -15.94
C HIS A 134 2.54 -1.87 -14.74
N TRP A 135 2.01 -0.64 -14.77
CA TRP A 135 1.14 -0.14 -13.71
C TRP A 135 -0.26 -0.74 -13.76
N GLY A 136 -0.72 -1.16 -14.94
CA GLY A 136 -2.01 -1.77 -15.14
C GLY A 136 -2.08 -3.19 -14.58
N ARG A 137 -3.29 -3.61 -14.22
CA ARG A 137 -3.59 -5.03 -13.94
C ARG A 137 -3.57 -5.82 -15.24
N PHE A 138 -3.18 -7.08 -15.13
CA PHE A 138 -3.28 -8.05 -16.22
C PHE A 138 -4.67 -8.68 -16.20
N THR A 139 -5.40 -8.53 -17.30
CA THR A 139 -6.78 -9.03 -17.47
C THR A 139 -6.93 -9.53 -18.91
N ASP A 140 -7.50 -10.71 -19.08
CA ASP A 140 -7.85 -11.29 -20.40
C ASP A 140 -6.71 -11.27 -21.44
N GLY A 141 -5.51 -11.70 -21.03
CA GLY A 141 -4.39 -11.82 -21.97
C GLY A 141 -3.57 -10.55 -22.17
N ARG A 142 -3.98 -9.40 -21.60
CA ARG A 142 -3.32 -8.10 -21.82
C ARG A 142 -3.21 -7.26 -20.54
N TYR A 143 -2.30 -6.30 -20.53
CA TYR A 143 -2.26 -5.29 -19.48
C TYR A 143 -3.29 -4.18 -19.74
N THR A 144 -3.92 -3.68 -18.68
CA THR A 144 -4.81 -2.50 -18.77
C THR A 144 -4.05 -1.20 -19.06
N CYS A 145 -2.73 -1.18 -18.87
CA CYS A 145 -1.89 -0.02 -19.17
C CYS A 145 -1.37 0.02 -20.61
N CYS A 146 -1.33 -1.11 -21.31
CA CYS A 146 -0.84 -1.20 -22.69
C CYS A 146 -1.25 -2.54 -23.31
N PRO A 147 -1.39 -2.64 -24.65
CA PRO A 147 -1.91 -3.83 -25.31
C PRO A 147 -0.93 -5.01 -25.37
N THR A 148 0.13 -5.04 -24.55
CA THR A 148 1.15 -6.10 -24.57
C THR A 148 0.73 -7.34 -23.77
N VAL A 149 1.40 -8.46 -24.06
CA VAL A 149 1.17 -9.78 -23.43
C VAL A 149 1.94 -9.95 -22.12
N VAL A 150 1.61 -10.99 -21.35
CA VAL A 150 2.34 -11.39 -20.12
C VAL A 150 3.83 -11.54 -20.40
N GLY A 151 4.66 -11.06 -19.48
CA GLY A 151 6.11 -11.21 -19.58
C GLY A 151 6.81 -10.19 -20.48
N SER A 152 6.06 -9.32 -21.17
CA SER A 152 6.64 -8.18 -21.88
C SER A 152 7.30 -7.19 -20.92
N ARG A 153 8.34 -6.49 -21.40
CA ARG A 153 8.98 -5.39 -20.67
C ARG A 153 7.93 -4.33 -20.30
N GLY A 154 8.05 -3.77 -19.09
CA GLY A 154 7.14 -2.75 -18.58
C GLY A 154 6.96 -1.55 -19.52
N CYS A 155 5.74 -1.01 -19.61
CA CYS A 155 5.43 0.14 -20.45
C CYS A 155 5.67 1.50 -19.77
N THR A 156 6.04 1.51 -18.49
CA THR A 156 6.32 2.72 -17.72
C THR A 156 7.69 2.63 -17.07
N VAL A 157 8.41 3.74 -17.06
CA VAL A 157 9.72 3.87 -16.44
C VAL A 157 9.63 4.89 -15.31
N ALA A 158 10.08 4.50 -14.12
CA ALA A 158 10.32 5.39 -12.98
C ALA A 158 11.82 5.47 -12.71
N ARG A 159 12.27 6.58 -12.10
CA ARG A 159 13.69 6.82 -11.83
C ARG A 159 14.29 5.80 -10.86
N ASN A 160 13.51 5.38 -9.86
CA ASN A 160 13.98 4.50 -8.79
C ASN A 160 12.97 3.38 -8.51
N HIS A 161 13.47 2.29 -7.94
CA HIS A 161 12.65 1.23 -7.36
C HIS A 161 12.02 1.67 -6.05
N VAL A 162 10.77 1.28 -5.80
CA VAL A 162 10.04 1.61 -4.56
C VAL A 162 9.60 0.36 -3.81
N TRP A 163 9.46 0.46 -2.49
CA TRP A 163 9.01 -0.62 -1.62
C TRP A 163 7.89 -0.15 -0.68
N SER A 164 7.15 -1.09 -0.09
CA SER A 164 5.96 -0.80 0.72
C SER A 164 6.24 -0.43 2.18
N GLY A 165 7.50 -0.49 2.65
CA GLY A 165 7.82 -0.45 4.08
C GLY A 165 7.66 -1.80 4.79
N THR A 166 7.01 -2.79 4.15
CA THR A 166 6.74 -4.12 4.72
C THR A 166 7.05 -5.23 3.72
N LYS A 167 7.64 -6.33 4.18
CA LYS A 167 7.82 -7.60 3.45
C LYS A 167 6.73 -8.61 3.81
N ALA A 168 6.65 -9.76 3.17
CA ALA A 168 5.72 -10.80 3.61
C ALA A 168 6.16 -11.41 4.96
N GLY A 169 5.18 -11.78 5.79
CA GLY A 169 5.39 -12.35 7.12
C GLY A 169 5.00 -11.42 8.26
N MET A 170 5.45 -11.74 9.47
CA MET A 170 5.21 -10.97 10.67
C MET A 170 6.06 -9.70 10.72
N HIS A 171 5.44 -8.60 11.12
CA HIS A 171 6.07 -7.31 11.38
C HIS A 171 5.81 -6.86 12.80
N GLY A 172 6.78 -6.12 13.34
CA GLY A 172 6.70 -5.49 14.64
C GLY A 172 7.59 -6.15 15.70
N PRO A 173 7.59 -5.59 16.92
CA PRO A 173 6.74 -4.47 17.33
C PRO A 173 7.19 -3.13 16.71
N LEU A 174 6.28 -2.47 15.96
CA LEU A 174 6.55 -1.22 15.24
C LEU A 174 6.14 -0.01 16.06
N ASP A 175 7.01 1.01 16.12
CA ASP A 175 6.77 2.22 16.91
C ASP A 175 5.95 3.30 16.18
N GLY A 176 5.38 4.19 16.99
CA GLY A 176 4.65 5.39 16.54
C GLY A 176 3.17 5.13 16.22
N TYR A 177 2.64 3.99 16.65
CA TYR A 177 1.22 3.71 16.55
C TYR A 177 0.45 4.35 17.71
N VAL A 178 -0.67 4.96 17.37
CA VAL A 178 -1.59 5.57 18.33
C VAL A 178 -2.92 4.83 18.35
N ARG A 179 -3.70 5.01 19.42
CA ARG A 179 -5.05 4.47 19.53
C ARG A 179 -5.92 5.38 20.41
N ALA A 180 -7.21 5.39 20.14
CA ALA A 180 -8.17 6.02 21.04
C ALA A 180 -8.20 5.30 22.39
N ARG A 181 -8.37 6.05 23.48
CA ARG A 181 -8.50 5.51 24.84
C ARG A 181 -9.86 5.77 25.47
N SER A 182 -10.61 6.73 24.92
CA SER A 182 -11.94 7.10 25.38
C SER A 182 -12.99 6.65 24.38
N PRO A 183 -14.17 6.22 24.83
CA PRO A 183 -15.30 6.02 23.93
C PRO A 183 -15.78 7.36 23.35
N ARG A 184 -16.07 7.34 22.06
CA ARG A 184 -16.81 8.32 21.27
C ARG A 184 -17.57 7.52 20.21
N GLY A 185 -18.90 7.59 20.22
CA GLY A 185 -19.71 6.97 19.18
C GLY A 185 -19.56 7.67 17.82
N GLY A 186 -20.33 7.20 16.83
CA GLY A 186 -20.39 7.79 15.50
C GLY A 186 -19.70 6.95 14.43
N VAL A 187 -19.95 7.35 13.19
CA VAL A 187 -19.57 6.60 11.99
C VAL A 187 -18.83 7.53 11.03
N TYR A 188 -17.61 7.15 10.66
CA TYR A 188 -16.78 7.90 9.72
C TYR A 188 -16.21 7.01 8.63
N ALA A 189 -16.26 7.48 7.39
CA ALA A 189 -15.52 6.90 6.28
C ALA A 189 -14.14 7.55 6.18
N ILE A 190 -13.09 6.75 6.04
CA ILE A 190 -11.71 7.22 5.88
C ILE A 190 -11.16 6.76 4.53
N ASP A 191 -10.44 7.67 3.88
CA ASP A 191 -9.67 7.39 2.67
C ASP A 191 -8.35 8.17 2.74
N ALA A 192 -7.24 7.45 2.59
CA ALA A 192 -5.90 8.00 2.64
C ALA A 192 -5.17 7.81 1.31
N GLU A 193 -4.45 8.85 0.92
CA GLU A 193 -3.56 8.81 -0.22
C GLU A 193 -2.12 8.71 0.26
N MET A 194 -1.33 7.87 -0.40
CA MET A 194 0.05 7.57 -0.02
C MET A 194 1.04 7.93 -1.11
N CYS A 195 2.28 8.19 -0.68
CA CYS A 195 3.43 8.33 -1.54
C CYS A 195 4.53 7.33 -1.15
N TYR A 196 5.44 7.06 -2.07
CA TYR A 196 6.63 6.25 -1.81
C TYR A 196 7.78 7.16 -1.40
N THR A 197 8.36 6.86 -0.24
CA THR A 197 9.55 7.50 0.30
C THR A 197 10.68 6.48 0.45
N THR A 198 11.86 6.93 0.88
CA THR A 198 12.98 6.03 1.16
C THR A 198 12.67 5.02 2.27
N ALA A 199 11.81 5.38 3.23
CA ALA A 199 11.37 4.51 4.32
C ALA A 199 10.17 3.59 3.99
N GLY A 200 9.64 3.66 2.76
CA GLY A 200 8.48 2.87 2.33
C GLY A 200 7.29 3.74 1.96
N MET A 201 6.06 3.25 2.16
CA MET A 201 4.87 4.07 1.92
C MET A 201 4.56 4.97 3.12
N GLU A 202 4.37 6.26 2.86
CA GLU A 202 3.96 7.25 3.87
C GLU A 202 2.69 7.98 3.46
N LEU A 203 1.95 8.47 4.46
CA LEU A 203 0.72 9.24 4.29
C LEU A 203 1.03 10.58 3.61
N ALA A 204 0.25 10.90 2.57
CA ALA A 204 0.41 12.10 1.75
C ALA A 204 -0.86 12.99 1.80
N SER A 205 -2.04 12.39 1.92
CA SER A 205 -3.30 13.09 2.16
C SER A 205 -4.27 12.18 2.90
N ILE A 206 -5.21 12.77 3.64
CA ILE A 206 -6.31 12.03 4.27
C ILE A 206 -7.61 12.81 4.10
N ALA A 207 -8.70 12.08 3.90
CA ALA A 207 -10.06 12.59 3.95
C ALA A 207 -10.91 11.72 4.90
N VAL A 208 -11.74 12.38 5.69
CA VAL A 208 -12.69 11.76 6.62
C VAL A 208 -14.06 12.37 6.39
N VAL A 209 -15.05 11.52 6.22
CA VAL A 209 -16.43 11.89 5.90
C VAL A 209 -17.36 11.29 6.94
N ALA A 210 -18.31 12.07 7.46
CA ALA A 210 -19.33 11.60 8.39
C ALA A 210 -20.42 10.79 7.68
N ALA A 211 -21.24 10.07 8.44
CA ALA A 211 -22.39 9.31 7.95
C ALA A 211 -23.33 10.09 7.02
N ASP A 212 -23.47 11.40 7.24
CA ASP A 212 -24.32 12.29 6.41
C ASP A 212 -23.65 12.76 5.11
N GLY A 213 -22.43 12.31 4.83
CA GLY A 213 -21.66 12.65 3.64
C GLY A 213 -20.86 13.95 3.75
N ARG A 214 -20.92 14.67 4.88
CA ARG A 214 -20.10 15.88 5.08
C ARG A 214 -18.64 15.51 5.34
N THR A 215 -17.72 16.20 4.68
CA THR A 215 -16.28 16.09 4.97
C THR A 215 -15.97 16.75 6.31
N VAL A 216 -15.53 15.96 7.27
CA VAL A 216 -15.20 16.41 8.64
C VAL A 216 -13.74 16.79 8.75
N TYR A 217 -12.87 16.06 8.04
CA TYR A 217 -11.44 16.30 8.08
C TYR A 217 -10.84 16.04 6.71
N LYS A 218 -10.03 16.98 6.20
CA LYS A 218 -9.27 16.79 4.96
C LYS A 218 -7.98 17.58 5.03
N THR A 219 -6.85 16.93 4.81
CA THR A 219 -5.56 17.61 4.86
C THR A 219 -4.48 16.90 4.04
N LEU A 220 -3.49 17.68 3.60
CA LEU A 220 -2.24 17.16 3.06
C LEU A 220 -1.25 16.95 4.21
N VAL A 221 -0.46 15.88 4.11
CA VAL A 221 0.48 15.48 5.14
C VAL A 221 1.88 15.56 4.57
N LYS A 222 2.79 16.17 5.32
CA LYS A 222 4.21 16.22 4.98
C LYS A 222 4.86 14.88 5.38
N PRO A 223 5.39 14.10 4.42
CA PRO A 223 6.11 12.87 4.73
C PRO A 223 7.38 13.17 5.53
N ASN A 224 7.80 12.26 6.40
CA ASN A 224 9.00 12.45 7.21
C ASN A 224 10.27 12.17 6.40
N SER A 225 10.19 11.20 5.49
CA SER A 225 11.33 10.77 4.67
C SER A 225 11.26 11.37 3.26
N PRO A 226 12.39 11.49 2.55
CA PRO A 226 12.42 11.99 1.18
C PRO A 226 11.48 11.20 0.25
N VAL A 227 10.63 11.92 -0.48
CA VAL A 227 9.70 11.33 -1.44
C VAL A 227 10.44 10.86 -2.68
N VAL A 228 10.36 9.57 -2.95
CA VAL A 228 10.89 8.92 -4.16
C VAL A 228 9.88 9.02 -5.30
N ASP A 229 8.60 8.78 -5.01
CA ASP A 229 7.52 8.86 -6.00
C ASP A 229 6.19 9.25 -5.34
N HIS A 230 5.54 10.28 -5.87
CA HIS A 230 4.28 10.84 -5.36
C HIS A 230 3.08 9.93 -5.59
N ASN A 231 3.24 8.89 -6.42
CA ASN A 231 2.19 7.98 -6.82
C ASN A 231 1.00 8.68 -7.51
N THR A 232 1.25 9.83 -8.14
CA THR A 232 0.25 10.78 -8.69
C THR A 232 -0.85 10.14 -9.52
N ARG A 233 -0.57 9.07 -10.28
CA ARG A 233 -1.57 8.36 -11.09
C ARG A 233 -2.72 7.82 -10.23
N PHE A 234 -2.40 7.36 -9.03
CA PHE A 234 -3.37 6.78 -8.12
C PHE A 234 -3.80 7.80 -7.08
N SER A 235 -2.86 8.58 -6.54
CA SER A 235 -3.15 9.54 -5.46
C SER A 235 -3.71 10.88 -5.91
N GLY A 236 -3.51 11.26 -7.17
CA GLY A 236 -3.78 12.61 -7.67
C GLY A 236 -2.86 13.70 -7.07
N ILE A 237 -2.00 13.37 -6.10
CA ILE A 237 -1.14 14.31 -5.39
C ILE A 237 0.04 14.70 -6.27
N ARG A 238 0.19 16.00 -6.52
CA ARG A 238 1.32 16.54 -7.27
C ARG A 238 2.43 16.99 -6.32
N PRO A 239 3.69 17.07 -6.78
CA PRO A 239 4.80 17.54 -5.94
C PRO A 239 4.56 18.92 -5.30
N ARG A 240 3.91 19.82 -6.05
CA ARG A 240 3.53 21.16 -5.56
C ARG A 240 2.52 21.13 -4.40
N ASP A 241 1.72 20.08 -4.30
CA ASP A 241 0.71 19.94 -3.25
C ASP A 241 1.41 19.55 -1.94
N LEU A 242 2.31 18.55 -1.98
CA LEU A 242 3.13 18.18 -0.82
C LEU A 242 4.07 19.28 -0.37
N ALA A 243 4.60 20.10 -1.28
CA ALA A 243 5.41 21.26 -0.92
C ALA A 243 4.65 22.30 -0.06
N ARG A 244 3.31 22.30 -0.11
CA ARG A 244 2.43 23.17 0.69
C ARG A 244 1.93 22.49 1.96
N ALA A 245 2.20 21.20 2.15
CA ALA A 245 1.75 20.46 3.32
C ALA A 245 2.49 20.95 4.57
N THR A 246 1.72 21.34 5.59
CA THR A 246 2.26 21.86 6.86
C THR A 246 2.12 20.87 8.00
N LYS A 247 1.11 20.00 7.96
CA LYS A 247 0.85 19.02 9.02
C LYS A 247 1.75 17.80 8.90
N THR A 248 2.27 17.37 10.04
CA THR A 248 2.99 16.10 10.17
C THR A 248 2.01 14.95 10.41
N LEU A 249 2.49 13.71 10.29
CA LEU A 249 1.71 12.52 10.68
C LEU A 249 1.17 12.63 12.12
N ARG A 250 1.99 13.14 13.05
CA ARG A 250 1.62 13.28 14.47
C ARG A 250 0.49 14.28 14.67
N ASP A 251 0.49 15.38 13.92
CA ASP A 251 -0.59 16.37 13.98
C ASP A 251 -1.90 15.75 13.51
N VAL A 252 -1.86 15.02 12.40
CA VAL A 252 -3.03 14.31 11.86
C VAL A 252 -3.54 13.24 12.82
N GLN A 253 -2.65 12.49 13.46
CA GLN A 253 -3.02 11.52 14.49
C GLN A 253 -3.75 12.19 15.66
N ASN A 254 -3.22 13.32 16.17
CA ASN A 254 -3.86 14.06 17.25
C ASN A 254 -5.24 14.59 16.84
N ASP A 255 -5.37 15.14 15.63
CA ASP A 255 -6.63 15.65 15.10
C ASP A 255 -7.69 14.55 14.99
N ILE A 256 -7.31 13.38 14.46
CA ILE A 256 -8.21 12.23 14.31
C ILE A 256 -8.65 11.70 15.66
N LEU A 257 -7.74 11.55 16.62
CA LEU A 257 -8.07 11.12 17.99
C LEU A 257 -8.94 12.13 18.75
N GLY A 258 -9.07 13.36 18.24
CA GLY A 258 -10.00 14.37 18.77
C GLY A 258 -11.47 13.98 18.58
N PHE A 259 -11.80 13.25 17.51
CA PHE A 259 -13.17 12.85 17.19
C PHE A 259 -13.37 11.33 17.04
N VAL A 260 -12.31 10.54 16.83
CA VAL A 260 -12.35 9.07 16.81
C VAL A 260 -12.11 8.52 18.22
N GLY A 261 -13.08 7.76 18.72
CA GLY A 261 -13.04 7.00 19.97
C GLY A 261 -12.90 5.51 19.75
N THR A 262 -12.95 4.73 20.84
CA THR A 262 -12.81 3.26 20.79
C THR A 262 -13.99 2.53 20.13
N ASP A 263 -15.18 3.12 20.19
CA ASP A 263 -16.47 2.64 19.66
C ASP A 263 -16.90 3.36 18.38
N THR A 264 -16.12 4.34 17.91
CA THR A 264 -16.35 4.97 16.60
C THR A 264 -16.19 3.93 15.50
N ILE A 265 -17.16 3.78 14.60
CA ILE A 265 -17.06 2.85 13.48
C ILE A 265 -16.34 3.54 12.31
N LEU A 266 -15.20 2.98 11.91
CA LEU A 266 -14.47 3.41 10.72
C LEU A 266 -14.84 2.54 9.53
N ILE A 267 -15.24 3.17 8.43
CA ILE A 267 -15.61 2.52 7.17
C ILE A 267 -14.55 2.83 6.12
N GLY A 268 -14.20 1.84 5.30
CA GLY A 268 -13.42 2.09 4.09
C GLY A 268 -13.32 0.90 3.16
N HIS A 269 -12.37 0.97 2.23
CA HIS A 269 -12.12 -0.08 1.26
C HIS A 269 -10.65 -0.48 1.29
N ALA A 270 -10.34 -1.67 1.82
CA ALA A 270 -8.97 -2.12 2.08
C ALA A 270 -8.22 -1.19 3.07
N LEU A 271 -8.92 -0.85 4.16
CA LEU A 271 -8.50 0.16 5.14
C LEU A 271 -7.24 -0.24 5.92
N GLU A 272 -6.75 -1.48 5.77
CA GLU A 272 -5.53 -1.92 6.44
C GLU A 272 -4.31 -1.10 6.02
N ASN A 273 -4.27 -0.61 4.77
CA ASN A 273 -3.15 0.19 4.29
C ASN A 273 -3.23 1.60 4.85
N ASP A 274 -4.43 2.19 4.89
CA ASP A 274 -4.73 3.49 5.48
C ASP A 274 -4.34 3.52 6.96
N LEU A 275 -4.80 2.55 7.74
CA LEU A 275 -4.47 2.46 9.17
C LEU A 275 -2.98 2.17 9.42
N ARG A 276 -2.31 1.45 8.50
CA ARG A 276 -0.87 1.23 8.59
C ARG A 276 -0.08 2.52 8.37
N VAL A 277 -0.38 3.31 7.32
CA VAL A 277 0.35 4.56 7.04
C VAL A 277 -0.02 5.68 8.01
N LEU A 278 -1.26 5.68 8.51
CA LEU A 278 -1.70 6.58 9.58
C LEU A 278 -1.09 6.19 10.94
N LYS A 279 -0.53 4.98 11.04
CA LYS A 279 -0.08 4.35 12.29
C LYS A 279 -1.17 4.44 13.37
N LEU A 280 -2.38 4.02 13.04
CA LEU A 280 -3.54 4.02 13.94
C LEU A 280 -3.98 2.58 14.19
N ILE A 281 -4.06 2.19 15.45
CA ILE A 281 -4.69 0.93 15.86
C ILE A 281 -6.15 1.25 16.20
N HIS A 282 -7.08 0.60 15.49
CA HIS A 282 -8.51 0.76 15.69
C HIS A 282 -9.22 -0.58 15.43
N PHE A 283 -10.21 -0.93 16.23
CA PHE A 283 -10.86 -2.25 16.18
C PHE A 283 -12.31 -2.21 15.66
N ALA A 284 -13.01 -1.09 15.81
CA ALA A 284 -14.34 -0.92 15.25
C ALA A 284 -14.24 -0.51 13.77
N VAL A 285 -13.82 -1.45 12.91
CA VAL A 285 -13.61 -1.26 11.48
C VAL A 285 -14.60 -2.08 10.66
N VAL A 286 -15.25 -1.44 9.70
CA VAL A 286 -16.05 -2.08 8.66
C VAL A 286 -15.35 -1.90 7.32
N ASP A 287 -14.85 -2.99 6.75
CA ASP A 287 -14.16 -2.96 5.45
C ASP A 287 -15.06 -3.51 4.35
N THR A 288 -15.35 -2.67 3.36
CA THR A 288 -16.15 -3.05 2.19
C THR A 288 -15.52 -4.19 1.37
N CYS A 289 -14.20 -4.38 1.43
CA CYS A 289 -13.55 -5.55 0.82
C CYS A 289 -13.95 -6.87 1.50
N ALA A 290 -14.20 -6.85 2.81
CA ALA A 290 -14.66 -8.00 3.56
C ALA A 290 -16.17 -8.23 3.41
N MET A 291 -16.96 -7.15 3.36
CA MET A 291 -18.41 -7.22 3.13
C MET A 291 -18.76 -7.74 1.73
N TYR A 292 -17.96 -7.38 0.72
CA TYR A 292 -18.17 -7.80 -0.67
C TYR A 292 -16.98 -8.62 -1.17
N PRO A 293 -16.82 -9.87 -0.67
CA PRO A 293 -15.66 -10.68 -0.97
C PRO A 293 -15.59 -11.02 -2.47
N HIS A 294 -14.37 -11.19 -2.96
CA HIS A 294 -14.15 -11.70 -4.31
C HIS A 294 -14.51 -13.19 -4.36
N PRO A 295 -15.16 -13.72 -5.42
CA PRO A 295 -15.52 -15.14 -5.51
C PRO A 295 -14.35 -16.13 -5.38
N ARG A 296 -13.13 -15.66 -5.69
CA ARG A 296 -11.87 -16.43 -5.57
C ARG A 296 -11.20 -16.34 -4.18
N GLY A 297 -11.80 -15.62 -3.24
CA GLY A 297 -11.24 -15.38 -1.91
C GLY A 297 -10.00 -14.49 -1.88
N LEU A 298 -9.50 -14.22 -0.68
CA LEU A 298 -8.24 -13.50 -0.46
C LEU A 298 -7.07 -14.31 -1.07
N PRO A 299 -6.02 -13.65 -1.60
CA PRO A 299 -5.76 -12.20 -1.56
C PRO A 299 -6.44 -11.40 -2.68
N MET A 300 -7.30 -12.01 -3.51
CA MET A 300 -8.01 -11.30 -4.57
C MET A 300 -9.14 -10.45 -3.97
N ARG A 301 -9.23 -9.19 -4.38
CA ARG A 301 -10.24 -8.24 -3.90
C ARG A 301 -10.94 -7.56 -5.07
N ARG A 302 -12.23 -7.28 -4.92
CA ARG A 302 -12.98 -6.46 -5.89
C ARG A 302 -12.49 -5.02 -5.78
N ALA A 303 -12.30 -4.36 -6.92
CA ALA A 303 -11.94 -2.95 -6.91
C ALA A 303 -13.16 -2.09 -6.52
N LEU A 304 -12.95 -1.02 -5.76
CA LEU A 304 -14.01 -0.08 -5.39
C LEU A 304 -14.80 0.41 -6.61
N ARG A 305 -14.12 0.74 -7.71
CA ARG A 305 -14.76 1.12 -8.98
C ARG A 305 -15.79 0.10 -9.47
N THR A 306 -15.42 -1.18 -9.47
CA THR A 306 -16.31 -2.27 -9.89
C THR A 306 -17.46 -2.45 -8.91
N LEU A 307 -17.21 -2.31 -7.60
CA LEU A 307 -18.27 -2.37 -6.58
C LEU A 307 -19.28 -1.23 -6.74
N CYS A 308 -18.83 0.00 -6.97
CA CYS A 308 -19.71 1.14 -7.19
C CYS A 308 -20.57 0.98 -8.45
N GLU A 309 -20.00 0.41 -9.51
CA GLU A 309 -20.74 0.12 -10.73
C GLU A 309 -21.80 -0.97 -10.50
N ASP A 310 -21.41 -2.09 -9.91
CA ASP A 310 -22.29 -3.26 -9.70
C ASP A 310 -23.41 -2.99 -8.69
N VAL A 311 -23.12 -2.27 -7.59
CA VAL A 311 -24.06 -2.06 -6.47
C VAL A 311 -24.82 -0.74 -6.59
N LEU A 312 -24.15 0.34 -7.01
CA LEU A 312 -24.73 1.69 -7.05
C LEU A 312 -25.11 2.14 -8.46
N GLY A 313 -24.69 1.42 -9.51
CA GLY A 313 -24.85 1.86 -10.90
C GLY A 313 -24.06 3.14 -11.21
N ARG A 314 -22.97 3.41 -10.47
CA ARG A 314 -22.19 4.64 -10.58
C ARG A 314 -20.76 4.36 -11.01
N SER A 315 -20.34 5.01 -12.09
CA SER A 315 -18.93 5.03 -12.48
C SER A 315 -18.17 6.04 -11.62
N VAL A 316 -17.16 5.56 -10.90
CA VAL A 316 -16.25 6.38 -10.08
C VAL A 316 -14.82 6.24 -10.61
N GLN A 317 -13.95 7.19 -10.30
CA GLN A 317 -12.55 7.18 -10.75
C GLN A 317 -12.40 7.11 -12.28
N CYS A 318 -13.26 7.84 -13.02
CA CYS A 318 -13.28 7.88 -14.48
C CYS A 318 -12.10 8.66 -15.11
N GLY A 319 -11.18 9.20 -14.29
CA GLY A 319 -9.98 9.91 -14.74
C GLY A 319 -8.75 9.03 -14.59
N GLY A 320 -8.20 8.59 -15.73
CA GLY A 320 -6.92 7.89 -15.83
C GLY A 320 -6.35 8.04 -17.24
#